data_AF-A0A370H5H8-F1
#
_entry.id   AF-A0A370H5H8-F1
#
_cell.length_a   1.000
_cell.length_b   1.000
_cell.length_c   1.000
_cell.angle_alpha   90.00
_cell.angle_beta   90.00
_cell.angle_gamma   90.00
#
_symmetry.space_group_name_H-M   'P 1'
#
loop_
_entity.id
_entity.type
_entity.pdbx_description
1 polymer ?
#
loop_
_entity_poly.entity_id
_entity_poly.type
_entity_poly.pdbx_seq_one_letter_code
_entity_poly.pdbx_strand_id
1 'polypeptide(L)'
;MADKLDPPVPVTDVGEMERAILAERMAGWSEKYPDVRVTRRKYLSDPVTVLQHWSGSAQLVVVGSRGRGGFLGMLLGSTSNSLVQHAKCPVMVVHPEKP
;
A
#
# COMPACT_ATOMS: atom_id res chain seq x y z
N MET A 1 -0.21 -27.71 35.43
CA MET A 1 -1.02 -26.64 34.80
C MET A 1 -0.19 -26.14 33.63
N ALA A 2 -0.46 -26.69 32.44
CA ALA A 2 0.35 -26.42 31.26
C ALA A 2 -0.01 -25.05 30.69
N ASP A 3 0.99 -24.18 30.69
CA ASP A 3 1.03 -22.94 29.90
C ASP A 3 0.97 -23.35 28.42
N LYS A 4 -0.23 -23.24 27.83
CA LYS A 4 -0.39 -23.32 26.37
C LYS A 4 -0.10 -21.94 25.82
N LEU A 5 1.19 -21.61 25.73
CA LEU A 5 1.64 -20.68 24.70
C LEU A 5 1.38 -21.37 23.36
N ASP A 6 0.55 -20.77 22.52
CA ASP A 6 0.37 -21.24 21.15
C ASP A 6 1.76 -21.43 20.51
N PRO A 7 1.97 -22.51 19.73
CA PRO A 7 3.27 -22.75 19.12
C PRO A 7 3.65 -21.51 18.30
N PRO A 8 4.94 -21.09 18.32
CA PRO A 8 5.38 -19.98 17.50
C PRO A 8 5.03 -20.30 16.05
N VAL A 9 4.13 -19.49 15.48
CA VAL A 9 3.80 -19.60 14.05
C VAL A 9 5.13 -19.50 13.30
N PRO A 10 5.51 -20.51 12.50
CA PRO A 10 6.76 -20.47 11.78
C PRO A 10 6.75 -19.22 10.87
N VAL A 11 7.70 -18.32 11.14
CA VAL A 11 7.91 -17.01 10.48
C VAL A 11 8.09 -17.05 8.95
N THR A 12 7.98 -18.24 8.35
CA THR A 12 8.06 -18.50 6.91
C THR A 12 6.77 -18.22 6.14
N ASP A 13 5.60 -18.12 6.79
CA ASP A 13 4.30 -18.06 6.09
C ASP A 13 3.83 -16.62 5.71
N VAL A 14 4.02 -15.65 6.60
CA VAL A 14 3.50 -14.27 6.39
C VAL A 14 4.08 -13.61 5.14
N GLY A 15 5.39 -13.79 4.92
CA GLY A 15 6.07 -13.18 3.77
C GLY A 15 5.60 -13.74 2.43
N GLU A 16 5.25 -15.03 2.38
CA GLU A 16 4.73 -15.73 1.20
C GLU A 16 3.28 -15.38 0.94
N MET A 17 2.44 -15.40 1.97
CA MET A 17 1.04 -15.00 1.90
C MET A 17 0.88 -13.56 1.38
N GLU A 18 1.65 -12.61 1.91
CA GLU A 18 1.64 -11.23 1.45
C GLU A 18 2.08 -11.07 -0.01
N ARG A 19 3.07 -11.85 -0.45
CA ARG A 19 3.50 -11.86 -1.86
C ARG A 19 2.39 -12.39 -2.75
N ALA A 20 1.70 -13.44 -2.31
CA ALA A 20 0.57 -14.03 -3.05
C ALA A 20 -0.58 -13.02 -3.17
N ILE A 21 -0.99 -12.37 -2.06
CA ILE A 21 -2.05 -11.35 -2.08
C ILE A 21 -1.69 -10.20 -3.03
N LEU A 22 -0.45 -9.69 -2.97
CA LEU A 22 -0.03 -8.62 -3.86
C LEU A 22 -0.02 -9.07 -5.33
N ALA A 23 0.44 -10.30 -5.60
CA ALA A 23 0.44 -10.85 -6.96
C ALA A 23 -0.98 -11.01 -7.50
N GLU A 24 -1.91 -11.52 -6.70
CA GLU A 24 -3.33 -11.67 -7.04
C GLU A 24 -3.97 -10.33 -7.38
N ARG A 25 -3.78 -9.30 -6.54
CA ARG A 25 -4.32 -7.95 -6.78
C ARG A 25 -3.72 -7.28 -8.02
N MET A 26 -2.53 -7.68 -8.43
CA MET A 26 -1.85 -7.19 -9.63
C MET A 26 -2.11 -8.04 -10.87
N ALA A 27 -2.79 -9.19 -10.75
CA ALA A 27 -3.09 -10.07 -11.87
C ALA A 27 -3.92 -9.36 -12.94
N GLY A 28 -3.69 -9.68 -14.21
CA GLY A 28 -4.35 -9.07 -15.37
C GLY A 28 -3.84 -7.67 -15.74
N TRP A 29 -3.29 -6.89 -14.80
CA TRP A 29 -2.80 -5.54 -15.11
C TRP A 29 -1.56 -5.52 -16.00
N SER A 30 -0.62 -6.44 -15.79
CA SER A 30 0.59 -6.54 -16.61
C SER A 30 0.29 -7.03 -18.03
N GLU A 31 -0.75 -7.83 -18.21
CA GLU A 31 -1.24 -8.24 -19.55
C GLU A 31 -1.94 -7.08 -20.25
N LYS A 32 -2.75 -6.30 -19.50
CA LYS A 32 -3.45 -5.11 -20.01
C LYS A 32 -2.50 -3.97 -20.39
N TYR A 33 -1.39 -3.82 -19.67
CA TYR A 33 -0.39 -2.77 -19.88
C TYR A 33 1.03 -3.37 -19.98
N PRO A 34 1.35 -4.05 -21.09
CA PRO A 34 2.60 -4.81 -21.22
C PRO A 34 3.84 -3.91 -21.24
N ASP A 35 3.71 -2.66 -21.71
CA ASP A 35 4.82 -1.71 -21.80
C ASP A 35 5.18 -1.08 -20.44
N VAL A 36 4.37 -1.31 -19.40
CA VAL A 36 4.59 -0.75 -18.06
C VAL A 36 5.39 -1.74 -17.22
N ARG A 37 6.68 -1.45 -17.02
CA ARG A 37 7.54 -2.23 -16.12
C ARG A 37 7.10 -2.07 -14.66
N VAL A 38 6.60 -3.13 -14.04
CA VAL A 38 6.16 -3.14 -12.64
C VAL A 38 7.28 -3.60 -11.72
N THR A 39 7.62 -2.80 -10.72
CA THR A 39 8.48 -3.20 -9.60
C THR A 39 7.68 -3.26 -8.31
N ARG A 40 7.66 -4.42 -7.63
CA ARG A 40 6.91 -4.62 -6.39
C ARG A 40 7.87 -4.50 -5.20
N ARG A 41 7.53 -3.67 -4.21
CA ARG A 41 8.31 -3.48 -2.98
C ARG A 41 7.41 -3.59 -1.76
N LYS A 42 7.90 -4.26 -0.71
CA LYS A 42 7.24 -4.37 0.60
C LYS A 42 8.14 -3.74 1.65
N TYR A 43 7.54 -3.12 2.67
CA TYR A 43 8.24 -2.48 3.76
C TYR A 43 7.54 -2.81 5.09
N LEU A 44 8.32 -3.12 6.12
CA LEU A 44 7.86 -3.31 7.50
C LEU A 44 7.92 -1.98 8.25
N SER A 45 7.33 -0.93 7.67
CA SER A 45 7.39 0.42 8.20
C SER A 45 6.12 1.20 7.85
N ASP A 46 5.96 2.35 8.48
CA ASP A 46 4.85 3.26 8.21
C ASP A 46 4.82 3.68 6.71
N PRO A 47 3.66 3.58 6.04
CA PRO A 47 3.53 3.86 4.61
C PRO A 47 3.80 5.32 4.26
N VAL A 48 3.51 6.28 5.15
CA VAL A 48 3.76 7.71 4.90
C VAL A 48 5.26 7.95 4.74
N THR A 49 6.04 7.43 5.68
CA THR A 49 7.50 7.57 5.70
C THR A 49 8.13 7.01 4.42
N VAL A 50 7.70 5.80 4.03
CA VAL A 50 8.21 5.13 2.81
C VAL A 50 7.83 5.90 1.55
N LEU A 51 6.56 6.28 1.40
CA LEU A 51 6.07 6.95 0.20
C LEU A 51 6.67 8.36 0.07
N GLN A 52 6.88 9.08 1.18
CA GLN A 52 7.61 10.35 1.16
C GLN A 52 9.06 10.17 0.73
N HIS A 53 9.75 9.11 1.17
CA HIS A 53 11.09 8.81 0.70
C HIS A 53 11.12 8.59 -0.83
N TRP A 54 10.25 7.72 -1.35
CA TRP A 54 10.15 7.44 -2.79
C TRP A 54 9.71 8.64 -3.63
N SER A 55 8.93 9.56 -3.06
CA SER A 55 8.53 10.79 -3.74
C SER A 55 9.72 11.67 -4.15
N GLY A 56 10.90 11.50 -3.52
CA GLY A 56 12.11 12.22 -3.91
C GLY A 56 12.69 11.79 -5.26
N SER A 57 12.35 10.61 -5.76
CA SER A 57 12.81 10.07 -7.05
C SER A 57 11.68 9.76 -8.03
N ALA A 58 10.42 9.85 -7.59
CA ALA A 58 9.25 9.60 -8.42
C ALA A 58 8.79 10.88 -9.12
N GLN A 59 8.22 10.74 -10.32
CA GLN A 59 7.59 11.86 -11.04
C GLN A 59 6.14 12.10 -10.57
N LEU A 60 5.51 11.08 -9.98
CA LEU A 60 4.14 11.12 -9.46
C LEU A 60 3.96 10.03 -8.39
N VAL A 61 3.29 10.36 -7.29
CA VAL A 61 2.79 9.37 -6.31
C VAL A 61 1.28 9.25 -6.46
N VAL A 62 0.78 8.01 -6.56
CA VAL A 62 -0.65 7.71 -6.67
C VAL A 62 -1.11 6.96 -5.44
N VAL A 63 -2.17 7.47 -4.79
CA VAL A 63 -2.77 6.85 -3.60
C VAL A 63 -4.29 6.90 -3.65
N GLY A 64 -4.95 5.96 -2.97
CA GLY A 64 -6.40 6.03 -2.77
C GLY A 64 -6.79 7.17 -1.82
N SER A 65 -8.02 7.67 -1.96
CA SER A 65 -8.56 8.71 -1.07
C SER A 65 -8.73 8.20 0.36
N ARG A 66 -8.98 6.90 0.57
CA ARG A 66 -9.16 6.28 1.89
C ARG A 66 -8.37 4.97 2.00
N GLY A 67 -7.96 4.66 3.24
CA GLY A 67 -7.31 3.40 3.60
C GLY A 67 -8.28 2.38 4.20
N ARG A 68 -7.74 1.35 4.85
CA ARG A 68 -8.49 0.21 5.42
C ARG A 68 -9.16 0.50 6.78
N GLY A 69 -8.92 1.67 7.38
CA GLY A 69 -9.35 2.02 8.75
C GLY A 69 -9.89 3.44 8.89
N GLY A 70 -10.67 3.92 7.93
CA GLY A 70 -11.21 5.29 7.92
C GLY A 70 -12.51 5.45 8.71
N PHE A 71 -12.73 6.65 9.27
CA PHE A 71 -13.99 7.07 9.85
C PHE A 71 -14.98 7.51 8.75
N LEU A 72 -16.27 7.22 8.94
CA LEU A 72 -17.34 7.69 8.04
C LEU A 72 -17.30 9.22 7.94
N GLY A 73 -17.45 9.76 6.73
CA GLY A 73 -17.50 11.21 6.45
C GLY A 73 -16.16 11.88 6.15
N MET A 74 -15.01 11.19 6.30
CA MET A 74 -13.71 11.78 5.97
C MET A 74 -13.43 11.78 4.47
N LEU A 75 -12.95 12.90 3.92
CA LEU A 75 -12.62 13.02 2.48
C LEU A 75 -11.30 12.34 2.12
N LEU A 76 -10.29 12.46 2.97
CA LEU A 76 -8.95 11.90 2.79
C LEU A 76 -8.52 11.08 4.02
N GLY A 77 -7.94 9.90 3.80
CA GLY A 77 -7.28 9.12 4.85
C GLY A 77 -5.97 9.76 5.31
N SER A 78 -5.44 9.27 6.44
CA SER A 78 -4.20 9.79 7.05
C SER A 78 -3.01 9.77 6.09
N THR A 79 -2.83 8.68 5.33
CA THR A 79 -1.72 8.55 4.38
C THR A 79 -1.83 9.54 3.22
N SER A 80 -2.99 9.63 2.57
CA SER A 80 -3.18 10.53 1.43
C SER A 80 -3.11 12.00 1.85
N ASN A 81 -3.68 12.35 3.00
CA ASN A 81 -3.58 13.70 3.55
C ASN A 81 -2.11 14.09 3.85
N SER A 82 -1.34 13.20 4.47
CA SER A 82 0.07 13.48 4.76
C SER A 82 0.92 13.64 3.50
N LEU A 83 0.68 12.81 2.47
CA LEU A 83 1.43 12.89 1.22
C LEU A 83 1.13 14.16 0.43
N VAL A 84 -0.14 14.59 0.38
CA VAL A 84 -0.52 15.85 -0.29
C VAL A 84 0.22 17.05 0.31
N GLN A 85 0.51 17.01 1.61
CA GLN A 85 1.19 18.10 2.30
C GLN A 85 2.73 18.04 2.19
N HIS A 86 3.31 16.84 2.10
CA HIS A 86 4.76 16.66 2.36
C HIS A 86 5.52 15.88 1.27
N ALA A 87 4.86 15.32 0.26
CA ALA A 87 5.56 14.63 -0.82
C ALA A 87 6.43 15.60 -1.64
N LYS A 88 7.56 15.09 -2.14
CA LYS A 88 8.53 15.85 -2.95
C LYS A 88 8.17 15.89 -4.44
N CYS A 89 7.06 15.26 -4.83
CA CYS A 89 6.55 15.22 -6.20
C CYS A 89 5.02 15.42 -6.19
N PRO A 90 4.40 15.66 -7.35
CA PRO A 90 2.94 15.67 -7.48
C PRO A 90 2.30 14.41 -6.87
N VAL A 91 1.11 14.58 -6.30
CA VAL A 91 0.32 13.49 -5.71
C VAL A 91 -1.04 13.42 -6.38
N MET A 92 -1.38 12.27 -6.95
CA MET A 92 -2.71 11.96 -7.45
C MET A 92 -3.48 11.16 -6.41
N VAL A 93 -4.59 11.73 -5.92
CA VAL A 93 -5.51 11.05 -5.02
C VAL A 93 -6.69 10.50 -5.81
N VAL A 94 -6.85 9.18 -5.81
CA VAL A 94 -7.91 8.49 -6.54
C VAL A 94 -9.11 8.26 -5.63
N HIS A 95 -10.27 8.79 -6.03
CA HIS A 95 -11.54 8.56 -5.34
C HIS A 95 -12.27 7.35 -5.94
N PRO A 96 -13.03 6.59 -5.13
CA PRO A 96 -13.89 5.55 -5.69
C PRO A 96 -14.87 6.18 -6.68
N GLU A 97 -15.21 5.44 -7.73
CA GLU A 97 -16.31 5.84 -8.62
C GLU A 97 -17.57 5.99 -7.77
N LYS A 98 -18.37 7.03 -8.09
CA LYS A 98 -19.69 7.13 -7.50
C LYS A 98 -20.48 5.88 -7.91
N PRO A 99 -21.18 5.21 -6.98
CA PRO A 99 -22.11 4.16 -7.36
C PRO A 99 -23.21 4.71 -8.27
#